data_AF-A0AAN1BM26-F1
#
_entry.id   AF-A0AAN1BM26-F1
#
_cell.length_a   1.000
_cell.length_b   1.000
_cell.length_c   1.000
_cell.angle_alpha   90.00
_cell.angle_beta   90.00
_cell.angle_gamma   90.00
#
_symmetry.space_group_name_H-M   'P 1'
#
loop_
_entity.id
_entity.type
_entity.pdbx_description
1 polymer ?
#
loop_
_entity_poly.entity_id
_entity_poly.type
_entity_poly.pdbx_seq_one_letter_code
_entity_poly.pdbx_strand_id
1 'polypeptide(L)'
;MDVQETTAVCKDAFAELASPACIQNPYPFMRWLREHDPVHRSASGLFLLSRHADIYWALKATGDEFRGPAPGELARYFPRAATSLSLNLLASTLAMKEPPTHTRLRRLISRDFTMRQIDNLRPSIARIVAARLDGMAPALERGEAVDLHREFALALPMLVFAELFGMPQEDIFELSAVISTILEGLSPHASDLQLAAADAASARVQAYFGDLILRKRTDPHQDIVSTLVSAHSDDSDTLSDAELISMLWGMLLGGFATTAATVDHAVLAMLAYPEQRHWLQGDATGVEAFVEEVLRYEAPAMFSSIPRIAQRDIELRGVVIPKGADVRVLMAAGNRDPDAFADPDRFDPARFHGTRPGMSNDGQIMLSFGHGIHFCLGAQLARVQLAESLPQIQARFPTLALAEQPTREPSAFLRTFRALPVRLHAHGAAEVHVVVDQDLCGTTGQCVLTLPGAFRQRESDGVAEVSVATVPQALHAAVRLAASQCPVAAIRVIESDAGNDHRNISDSAPSPEEAARHETKDLRNPGGHDGTI
;
A
#
# COMPACT_ATOMS: atom_id res chain seq x y z
N MET A 1 -30.83 -32.34 26.19
CA MET A 1 -29.81 -31.33 26.57
C MET A 1 -28.51 -31.83 25.97
N ASP A 2 -28.41 -31.71 24.64
CA ASP A 2 -27.21 -32.04 23.88
C ASP A 2 -26.63 -30.71 23.43
N VAL A 3 -25.49 -30.35 24.01
CA VAL A 3 -24.69 -29.21 23.57
C VAL A 3 -23.90 -29.73 22.38
N GLN A 4 -24.33 -29.37 21.16
CA GLN A 4 -23.47 -29.49 19.98
C GLN A 4 -22.28 -28.55 20.19
N GLU A 5 -21.12 -29.11 20.56
CA GLU A 5 -19.83 -28.48 20.34
C GLU A 5 -19.69 -28.25 18.83
N THR A 6 -19.96 -27.04 18.38
CA THR A 6 -19.51 -26.56 17.08
C THR A 6 -17.99 -26.44 17.13
N THR A 7 -17.29 -27.53 16.84
CA THR A 7 -15.87 -27.50 16.51
C THR A 7 -15.73 -26.72 15.21
N ALA A 8 -15.51 -25.41 15.32
CA ALA A 8 -15.03 -24.62 14.20
C ALA A 8 -13.74 -25.31 13.71
N VAL A 9 -13.78 -25.84 12.49
CA VAL A 9 -12.60 -26.44 11.85
C VAL A 9 -11.48 -25.41 11.94
N CYS A 10 -10.42 -25.72 12.69
CA CYS A 10 -9.24 -24.88 12.77
C CYS A 10 -8.69 -24.73 11.35
N LYS A 11 -8.96 -23.58 10.72
CA LYS A 11 -8.43 -23.26 9.39
C LYS A 11 -6.95 -22.99 9.55
N ASP A 12 -6.09 -23.70 8.82
CA ASP A 12 -4.68 -23.32 8.77
C ASP A 12 -4.56 -21.95 8.09
N ALA A 13 -4.36 -20.90 8.89
CA ALA A 13 -4.34 -19.53 8.39
C ALA A 13 -3.27 -19.29 7.33
N PHE A 14 -2.12 -19.99 7.39
CA PHE A 14 -1.07 -19.82 6.38
C PHE A 14 -1.43 -20.53 5.08
N ALA A 15 -2.01 -21.73 5.16
CA ALA A 15 -2.50 -22.42 3.97
C ALA A 15 -3.62 -21.63 3.29
N GLU A 16 -4.54 -21.06 4.08
CA GLU A 16 -5.61 -20.21 3.55
C GLU A 16 -5.07 -18.92 2.92
N LEU A 17 -4.11 -18.23 3.57
CA LEU A 17 -3.44 -17.05 3.00
C LEU A 17 -2.65 -17.36 1.71
N ALA A 18 -2.18 -18.60 1.56
CA ALA A 18 -1.53 -19.08 0.33
C ALA A 18 -2.52 -19.58 -0.75
N SER A 19 -3.82 -19.65 -0.45
CA SER A 19 -4.82 -20.10 -1.40
C SER A 19 -4.97 -19.13 -2.58
N PRO A 20 -5.36 -19.60 -3.78
CA PRO A 20 -5.59 -18.72 -4.93
C PRO A 20 -6.58 -17.58 -4.65
N ALA A 21 -7.60 -17.83 -3.81
CA ALA A 21 -8.58 -16.82 -3.43
C ALA A 21 -7.96 -15.72 -2.56
N CYS A 22 -7.18 -16.08 -1.52
CA CYS A 22 -6.53 -15.10 -0.66
C CYS A 22 -5.35 -14.38 -1.33
N ILE A 23 -4.64 -15.04 -2.26
CA ILE A 23 -3.63 -14.37 -3.08
C ILE A 23 -4.26 -13.17 -3.79
N GLN A 24 -5.46 -13.34 -4.36
CA GLN A 24 -6.20 -12.23 -4.99
C GLN A 24 -6.72 -11.22 -3.97
N ASN A 25 -7.48 -11.69 -2.98
CA ASN A 25 -8.08 -10.84 -1.95
C ASN A 25 -8.13 -11.54 -0.58
N PRO A 26 -7.21 -11.22 0.36
CA PRO A 26 -7.13 -11.87 1.65
C PRO A 26 -8.03 -11.20 2.70
N TYR A 27 -8.54 -9.99 2.45
CA TYR A 27 -9.25 -9.20 3.43
C TYR A 27 -10.54 -9.85 3.97
N PRO A 28 -11.33 -10.59 3.18
CA PRO A 28 -12.46 -11.37 3.71
C PRO A 28 -12.03 -12.42 4.74
N PHE A 29 -10.94 -13.14 4.48
CA PHE A 29 -10.42 -14.12 5.44
C PHE A 29 -9.84 -13.44 6.69
N MET A 30 -9.12 -12.32 6.51
CA MET A 30 -8.61 -11.53 7.62
C MET A 30 -9.73 -10.95 8.49
N ARG A 31 -10.84 -10.53 7.90
CA ARG A 31 -12.05 -10.11 8.62
C ARG A 31 -12.61 -11.27 9.44
N TRP A 32 -12.73 -12.45 8.83
CA TRP A 32 -13.18 -13.65 9.54
C TRP A 32 -12.31 -13.95 10.76
N LEU A 33 -10.98 -13.89 10.63
CA LEU A 33 -10.05 -14.04 11.76
C LEU A 33 -10.31 -13.00 12.85
N ARG A 34 -10.44 -11.71 12.51
CA ARG A 34 -10.69 -10.66 13.51
C ARG A 34 -11.98 -10.91 14.29
N GLU A 35 -13.05 -11.34 13.62
CA GLU A 35 -14.37 -11.49 14.21
C GLU A 35 -14.53 -12.80 14.99
N HIS A 36 -13.92 -13.89 14.53
CA HIS A 36 -14.20 -15.24 15.05
C HIS A 36 -13.02 -15.88 15.77
N ASP A 37 -11.78 -15.55 15.40
CA ASP A 37 -10.57 -16.20 15.94
C ASP A 37 -9.38 -15.22 16.00
N PRO A 38 -9.45 -14.16 16.83
CA PRO A 38 -8.49 -13.06 16.80
C PRO A 38 -7.11 -13.43 17.35
N VAL A 39 -7.02 -14.52 18.11
CA VAL A 39 -5.79 -15.15 18.62
C VAL A 39 -5.75 -16.58 18.08
N HIS A 40 -5.50 -16.68 16.77
CA HIS A 40 -5.60 -17.94 16.04
C HIS A 40 -4.41 -18.85 16.34
N ARG A 41 -4.67 -20.11 16.70
CA ARG A 41 -3.64 -21.14 16.84
C ARG A 41 -3.64 -22.06 15.62
N SER A 42 -2.57 -22.02 14.83
CA SER A 42 -2.40 -22.88 13.65
C SER A 42 -2.21 -24.35 14.03
N ALA A 43 -2.34 -25.24 13.04
CA ALA A 43 -2.04 -26.66 13.19
C ALA A 43 -0.58 -26.94 13.61
N SER A 44 0.36 -26.07 13.22
CA SER A 44 1.77 -26.15 13.64
C SER A 44 2.02 -25.65 15.06
N GLY A 45 0.99 -25.10 15.74
CA GLY A 45 1.08 -24.55 17.09
C GLY A 45 1.56 -23.10 17.15
N LEU A 46 1.70 -22.43 16.00
CA LEU A 46 2.00 -21.01 15.89
C LEU A 46 0.74 -20.17 16.17
N PHE A 47 0.90 -19.03 16.82
CA PHE A 47 -0.18 -18.11 17.13
C PHE A 47 -0.16 -16.87 16.22
N LEU A 48 -1.29 -16.54 15.61
CA LEU A 48 -1.44 -15.39 14.73
C LEU A 48 -2.44 -14.39 15.33
N LEU A 49 -1.99 -13.16 15.58
CA LEU A 49 -2.83 -12.08 16.10
C LEU A 49 -3.38 -11.24 14.95
N SER A 50 -4.69 -10.96 14.94
CA SER A 50 -5.34 -10.25 13.83
C SER A 50 -6.00 -8.91 14.20
N ARG A 51 -6.24 -8.64 15.49
CA ARG A 51 -6.79 -7.36 15.98
C ARG A 51 -5.70 -6.32 16.17
N HIS A 52 -5.99 -5.08 15.79
CA HIS A 52 -5.04 -3.96 15.81
C HIS A 52 -4.41 -3.75 17.19
N ALA A 53 -5.23 -3.64 18.23
CA ALA A 53 -4.75 -3.40 19.59
C ALA A 53 -3.79 -4.50 20.09
N ASP A 54 -4.09 -5.75 19.75
CA ASP A 54 -3.33 -6.93 20.15
C ASP A 54 -2.00 -6.99 19.38
N ILE A 55 -2.03 -6.68 18.07
CA ILE A 55 -0.83 -6.56 17.23
C ILE A 55 0.07 -5.42 17.72
N TYR A 56 -0.51 -4.24 17.94
CA TYR A 56 0.22 -3.06 18.38
C TYR A 56 0.89 -3.27 19.74
N TRP A 57 0.19 -3.92 20.67
CA TRP A 57 0.76 -4.37 21.94
C TRP A 57 1.92 -5.34 21.72
N ALA A 58 1.72 -6.42 20.95
CA ALA A 58 2.75 -7.45 20.73
C ALA A 58 4.00 -6.90 20.03
N LEU A 59 3.86 -5.89 19.16
CA LEU A 59 4.97 -5.22 18.49
C LEU A 59 5.83 -4.39 19.46
N LYS A 60 5.21 -3.77 20.48
CA LYS A 60 5.90 -2.98 21.52
C LYS A 60 6.47 -3.83 22.64
N ALA A 61 5.80 -4.92 22.97
CA ALA A 61 6.15 -5.78 24.07
C ALA A 61 7.54 -6.42 23.83
N THR A 62 8.42 -6.28 24.83
CA THR A 62 9.81 -6.76 24.85
C THR A 62 10.18 -7.17 26.26
N GLY A 63 11.13 -8.09 26.43
CA GLY A 63 11.60 -8.51 27.75
C GLY A 63 10.72 -9.65 28.29
N ASP A 64 9.90 -9.35 29.30
CA ASP A 64 9.16 -10.37 30.06
C ASP A 64 7.97 -10.99 29.30
N GLU A 65 7.45 -10.31 28.27
CA GLU A 65 6.42 -10.86 27.38
C GLU A 65 7.03 -11.64 26.22
N PHE A 66 7.84 -10.95 25.41
CA PHE A 66 8.36 -11.45 24.15
C PHE A 66 9.84 -11.12 23.98
N ARG A 67 10.52 -12.03 23.29
CA ARG A 67 11.83 -11.80 22.68
C ARG A 67 11.85 -12.40 21.28
N GLY A 68 12.84 -12.01 20.50
CA GLY A 68 13.24 -12.75 19.30
C GLY A 68 13.71 -14.18 19.63
N PRO A 69 13.80 -15.05 18.61
CA PRO A 69 14.23 -16.44 18.78
C PRO A 69 15.68 -16.52 19.31
N ALA A 70 15.91 -17.41 20.27
CA ALA A 70 17.26 -17.71 20.76
C ALA A 70 18.03 -18.48 19.66
N PRO A 71 19.37 -18.51 19.67
CA PRO A 71 20.13 -19.21 18.63
C PRO A 71 19.68 -20.67 18.38
N GLY A 72 19.35 -21.41 19.43
CA GLY A 72 18.84 -22.79 19.31
C GLY A 72 17.41 -22.90 18.76
N GLU A 73 16.57 -21.88 18.96
CA GLU A 73 15.23 -21.80 18.37
C GLU A 73 15.30 -21.30 16.93
N LEU A 74 16.21 -20.36 16.64
CA LEU A 74 16.53 -19.91 15.29
C LEU A 74 17.03 -21.08 14.44
N ALA A 75 17.79 -22.02 15.03
CA ALA A 75 18.17 -23.28 14.39
C ALA A 75 16.98 -24.24 14.15
N ARG A 76 15.82 -24.06 14.79
CA ARG A 76 14.61 -24.82 14.41
C ARG A 76 13.93 -24.23 13.18
N TYR A 77 13.94 -22.89 13.06
CA TYR A 77 13.43 -22.19 11.88
C TYR A 77 14.38 -22.33 10.69
N PHE A 78 15.69 -22.35 10.96
CA PHE A 78 16.75 -22.41 9.96
C PHE A 78 17.78 -23.50 10.32
N PRO A 79 17.39 -24.80 10.30
CA PRO A 79 18.24 -25.91 10.73
C PRO A 79 19.54 -26.05 9.94
N ARG A 80 19.59 -25.44 8.75
CA ARG A 80 20.73 -25.48 7.85
C ARG A 80 21.59 -24.22 7.93
N ALA A 81 21.28 -23.25 8.79
CA ALA A 81 22.02 -21.98 8.89
C ALA A 81 23.50 -22.14 9.30
N ALA A 82 23.88 -23.24 9.95
CA ALA A 82 25.27 -23.53 10.26
C ALA A 82 26.09 -23.96 9.03
N THR A 83 25.42 -24.45 7.97
CA THR A 83 26.02 -25.04 6.78
C THR A 83 25.63 -24.32 5.49
N SER A 84 24.73 -23.34 5.56
CA SER A 84 24.21 -22.56 4.44
C SER A 84 24.48 -21.08 4.68
N LEU A 85 25.16 -20.46 3.70
CA LEU A 85 25.54 -19.06 3.76
C LEU A 85 24.32 -18.12 3.75
N SER A 86 23.35 -18.37 2.88
CA SER A 86 22.16 -17.54 2.72
C SER A 86 21.34 -17.48 4.03
N LEU A 87 21.14 -18.62 4.67
CA LEU A 87 20.46 -18.71 5.96
C LEU A 87 21.29 -18.09 7.09
N ASN A 88 22.61 -18.22 7.06
CA ASN A 88 23.50 -17.59 8.03
C ASN A 88 23.44 -16.05 7.95
N LEU A 89 23.45 -15.50 6.73
CA LEU A 89 23.30 -14.07 6.48
C LEU A 89 21.94 -13.57 6.97
N LEU A 90 20.85 -14.28 6.63
CA LEU A 90 19.51 -13.95 7.11
C LEU A 90 19.45 -13.87 8.64
N ALA A 91 19.97 -14.90 9.33
CA ALA A 91 20.06 -14.96 10.79
C ALA A 91 20.97 -13.88 11.41
N SER A 92 21.84 -13.26 10.61
CA SER A 92 22.78 -12.22 11.03
C SER A 92 22.27 -10.79 10.78
N THR A 93 21.18 -10.64 10.01
CA THR A 93 20.55 -9.34 9.77
C THR A 93 20.05 -8.68 11.06
N LEU A 94 19.96 -7.34 11.05
CA LEU A 94 19.44 -6.55 12.16
C LEU A 94 18.04 -7.02 12.62
N ALA A 95 17.18 -7.39 11.67
CA ALA A 95 15.82 -7.87 11.92
C ALA A 95 15.76 -9.16 12.77
N MET A 96 16.84 -9.94 12.80
CA MET A 96 16.92 -11.20 13.56
C MET A 96 17.68 -11.05 14.89
N LYS A 97 18.13 -9.84 15.25
CA LYS A 97 18.86 -9.58 16.49
C LYS A 97 17.94 -9.03 17.57
N GLU A 98 18.31 -9.29 18.82
CA GLU A 98 17.67 -8.74 20.02
C GLU A 98 18.66 -7.88 20.81
N PRO A 99 18.18 -7.02 21.73
CA PRO A 99 19.05 -6.27 22.63
C PRO A 99 19.98 -7.19 23.45
N PRO A 100 21.23 -6.77 23.73
CA PRO A 100 21.82 -5.46 23.42
C PRO A 100 22.37 -5.33 21.99
N THR A 101 22.62 -6.44 21.29
CA THR A 101 23.22 -6.42 19.94
C THR A 101 22.37 -5.66 18.94
N HIS A 102 21.05 -5.88 18.93
CA HIS A 102 20.12 -5.12 18.10
C HIS A 102 20.25 -3.61 18.35
N THR A 103 20.21 -3.19 19.62
CA THR A 103 20.28 -1.77 19.99
C THR A 103 21.57 -1.12 19.49
N ARG A 104 22.69 -1.83 19.61
CA ARG A 104 24.01 -1.40 19.12
C ARG A 104 24.00 -1.19 17.61
N LEU A 105 23.66 -2.24 16.86
CA LEU A 105 23.61 -2.21 15.39
C LEU A 105 22.59 -1.18 14.87
N ARG A 106 21.39 -1.13 15.47
CA ARG A 106 20.35 -0.17 15.10
C ARG A 106 20.82 1.27 15.32
N ARG A 107 21.50 1.55 16.42
CA ARG A 107 22.05 2.89 16.69
C ARG A 107 23.08 3.30 15.65
N LEU A 108 23.96 2.39 15.24
CA LEU A 108 25.00 2.67 14.25
C LEU A 108 24.38 3.02 12.89
N ILE A 109 23.42 2.23 12.41
CA ILE A 109 22.81 2.48 11.10
C ILE A 109 21.76 3.60 11.09
N SER A 110 21.02 3.82 12.18
CA SER A 110 19.96 4.84 12.20
C SER A 110 20.50 6.26 12.08
N ARG A 111 21.79 6.48 12.41
CA ARG A 111 22.48 7.76 12.19
C ARG A 111 22.57 8.15 10.72
N ASP A 112 22.51 7.15 9.84
CA ASP A 112 22.68 7.31 8.39
C ASP A 112 21.37 7.14 7.61
N PHE A 113 20.29 6.80 8.32
CA PHE A 113 18.90 6.72 7.84
C PHE A 113 18.03 7.84 8.41
N THR A 114 18.60 9.01 8.70
CA THR A 114 17.82 10.14 9.22
C THR A 114 16.87 10.69 8.16
N MET A 115 15.74 11.27 8.59
CA MET A 115 14.80 11.95 7.66
C MET A 115 15.53 12.94 6.75
N ARG A 116 16.46 13.71 7.31
CA ARG A 116 17.27 14.68 6.56
C ARG A 116 18.12 14.04 5.46
N GLN A 117 18.79 12.92 5.73
CA GLN A 117 19.59 12.23 4.72
C GLN A 117 18.71 11.65 3.61
N ILE A 118 17.55 11.10 3.97
CA ILE A 118 16.61 10.58 2.98
C ILE A 118 16.00 11.72 2.16
N ASP A 119 15.68 12.86 2.76
CA ASP A 119 15.15 14.02 2.04
C ASP A 119 16.16 14.59 1.03
N ASN A 120 17.47 14.48 1.31
CA ASN A 120 18.51 14.85 0.35
C ASN A 120 18.51 13.97 -0.92
N LEU A 121 17.89 12.77 -0.87
CA LEU A 121 17.74 11.91 -2.04
C LEU A 121 16.56 12.29 -2.94
N ARG A 122 15.63 13.14 -2.47
CA ARG A 122 14.42 13.53 -3.25
C ARG A 122 14.74 14.00 -4.67
N PRO A 123 15.74 14.88 -4.92
CA PRO A 123 16.08 15.28 -6.28
C PRO A 123 16.54 14.12 -7.16
N SER A 124 17.30 13.17 -6.60
CA SER A 124 17.77 12.00 -7.36
C SER A 124 16.64 11.01 -7.62
N ILE A 125 15.77 10.78 -6.63
CA ILE A 125 14.55 9.96 -6.76
C ILE A 125 13.64 10.56 -7.84
N ALA A 126 13.37 11.87 -7.80
CA ALA A 126 12.54 12.54 -8.79
C ALA A 126 13.11 12.40 -10.21
N ARG A 127 14.44 12.51 -10.38
CA ARG A 127 15.13 12.28 -11.66
C ARG A 127 15.01 10.82 -12.12
N ILE A 128 15.17 9.85 -11.22
CA ILE A 128 15.00 8.42 -11.53
C ILE A 128 13.57 8.16 -11.99
N VAL A 129 12.57 8.69 -11.28
CA VAL A 129 11.15 8.60 -11.65
C VAL A 129 10.94 9.14 -13.06
N ALA A 130 11.34 10.39 -13.32
CA ALA A 130 11.19 11.02 -14.64
C ALA A 130 11.82 10.17 -15.75
N ALA A 131 13.05 9.69 -15.56
CA ALA A 131 13.74 8.85 -16.55
C ALA A 131 13.01 7.51 -16.81
N ARG A 132 12.43 6.88 -15.78
CA ARG A 132 11.64 5.64 -15.96
C ARG A 132 10.33 5.92 -16.70
N LEU A 133 9.64 7.02 -16.38
CA LEU A 133 8.43 7.42 -17.09
C LEU A 133 8.73 7.76 -18.56
N ASP A 134 9.82 8.46 -18.83
CA ASP A 134 10.28 8.78 -20.20
C ASP A 134 10.62 7.51 -21.00
N GLY A 135 11.18 6.49 -20.35
CA GLY A 135 11.45 5.20 -21.00
C GLY A 135 10.19 4.44 -21.43
N MET A 136 9.11 4.54 -20.65
CA MET A 136 7.83 3.87 -20.94
C MET A 136 6.94 4.68 -21.89
N ALA A 137 7.08 6.01 -21.90
CA ALA A 137 6.19 6.91 -22.61
C ALA A 137 6.03 6.61 -24.11
N PRO A 138 7.08 6.28 -24.90
CA PRO A 138 6.92 6.03 -26.33
C PRO A 138 5.97 4.87 -26.64
N ALA A 139 6.01 3.79 -25.87
CA ALA A 139 5.11 2.64 -26.05
C ALA A 139 3.68 3.00 -25.64
N LEU A 140 3.52 3.63 -24.47
CA LEU A 140 2.25 4.09 -23.95
C LEU A 140 1.55 5.08 -24.90
N GLU A 141 2.29 6.04 -25.49
CA GLU A 141 1.78 7.03 -26.44
C GLU A 141 1.35 6.41 -27.79
N ARG A 142 1.92 5.25 -28.15
CA ARG A 142 1.44 4.44 -29.29
C ARG A 142 0.20 3.59 -28.94
N GLY A 143 -0.29 3.66 -27.70
CA GLY A 143 -1.39 2.85 -27.21
C GLY A 143 -1.00 1.41 -26.89
N GLU A 144 0.29 1.10 -26.83
CA GLU A 144 0.80 -0.23 -26.47
C GLU A 144 0.67 -0.45 -24.96
N ALA A 145 0.49 -1.71 -24.56
CA ALA A 145 0.53 -2.10 -23.17
C ALA A 145 1.99 -2.17 -22.68
N VAL A 146 2.24 -1.64 -21.49
CA VAL A 146 3.54 -1.72 -20.81
C VAL A 146 3.33 -2.36 -19.44
N ASP A 147 4.23 -3.24 -19.03
CA ASP A 147 4.22 -3.80 -17.67
C ASP A 147 4.83 -2.79 -16.68
N LEU A 148 3.98 -2.04 -15.98
CA LEU A 148 4.41 -1.03 -15.00
C LEU A 148 5.19 -1.63 -13.85
N HIS A 149 4.87 -2.87 -13.46
CA HIS A 149 5.56 -3.54 -12.37
C HIS A 149 7.05 -3.72 -12.71
N ARG A 150 7.33 -4.26 -13.91
CA ARG A 150 8.69 -4.49 -14.39
C ARG A 150 9.41 -3.20 -14.76
N GLU A 151 8.76 -2.35 -15.53
CA GLU A 151 9.39 -1.15 -16.10
C GLU A 151 9.51 0.00 -15.12
N PHE A 152 8.76 0.02 -14.02
CA PHE A 152 8.79 1.13 -13.06
C PHE A 152 8.92 0.64 -11.63
N ALA A 153 7.96 -0.15 -11.14
CA ALA A 153 7.82 -0.43 -9.72
C ALA A 153 9.01 -1.23 -9.15
N LEU A 154 9.55 -2.20 -9.90
CA LEU A 154 10.80 -2.88 -9.56
C LEU A 154 12.01 -1.95 -9.80
N ALA A 155 12.12 -1.34 -10.98
CA ALA A 155 13.30 -0.56 -11.33
C ALA A 155 13.59 0.59 -10.34
N LEU A 156 12.56 1.30 -9.88
CA LEU A 156 12.69 2.46 -9.00
C LEU A 156 13.48 2.16 -7.70
N PRO A 157 13.05 1.25 -6.80
CA PRO A 157 13.77 0.97 -5.56
C PRO A 157 15.17 0.41 -5.78
N MET A 158 15.43 -0.30 -6.89
CA MET A 158 16.82 -0.71 -7.21
C MET A 158 17.71 0.49 -7.48
N LEU A 159 17.26 1.40 -8.35
CA LEU A 159 18.04 2.58 -8.73
C LEU A 159 18.25 3.53 -7.55
N VAL A 160 17.23 3.68 -6.70
CA VAL A 160 17.33 4.47 -5.46
C VAL A 160 18.28 3.81 -4.46
N PHE A 161 18.28 2.47 -4.38
CA PHE A 161 19.24 1.75 -3.55
C PHE A 161 20.68 1.93 -4.04
N ALA A 162 20.91 1.87 -5.35
CA ALA A 162 22.22 2.12 -5.94
C ALA A 162 22.73 3.52 -5.61
N GLU A 163 21.87 4.54 -5.74
CA GLU A 163 22.21 5.92 -5.35
C GLU A 163 22.57 6.02 -3.86
N LEU A 164 21.71 5.45 -2.99
CA LEU A 164 21.91 5.47 -1.54
C LEU A 164 23.23 4.80 -1.13
N PHE A 165 23.62 3.73 -1.82
CA PHE A 165 24.83 2.95 -1.52
C PHE A 165 26.07 3.44 -2.28
N GLY A 166 25.90 4.45 -3.15
CA GLY A 166 26.96 4.95 -4.01
C GLY A 166 27.50 3.87 -4.95
N MET A 167 26.60 3.06 -5.51
CA MET A 167 26.89 1.98 -6.45
C MET A 167 26.56 2.38 -7.89
N PRO A 168 27.28 1.86 -8.89
CA PRO A 168 26.87 1.94 -10.29
C PRO A 168 25.50 1.31 -10.52
N GLN A 169 24.74 1.84 -11.50
CA GLN A 169 23.38 1.35 -11.78
C GLN A 169 23.41 -0.04 -12.42
N GLU A 170 24.39 -0.32 -13.26
CA GLU A 170 24.62 -1.63 -13.87
C GLU A 170 24.79 -2.72 -12.81
N ASP A 171 25.53 -2.44 -11.74
CA ASP A 171 25.81 -3.38 -10.66
C ASP A 171 24.53 -3.78 -9.91
N ILE A 172 23.62 -2.83 -9.66
CA ILE A 172 22.37 -3.17 -8.94
C ILE A 172 21.44 -4.04 -9.79
N PHE A 173 21.43 -3.90 -11.11
CA PHE A 173 20.66 -4.79 -11.98
C PHE A 173 21.23 -6.21 -12.02
N GLU A 174 22.56 -6.37 -11.96
CA GLU A 174 23.17 -7.69 -11.84
C GLU A 174 22.86 -8.36 -10.50
N LEU A 175 22.93 -7.60 -9.40
CA LEU A 175 22.64 -8.12 -8.07
C LEU A 175 21.16 -8.42 -7.87
N SER A 176 20.28 -7.62 -8.45
CA SER A 176 18.84 -7.83 -8.32
C SER A 176 18.36 -9.06 -9.08
N ALA A 177 19.01 -9.42 -10.18
CA ALA A 177 18.71 -10.63 -10.95
C ALA A 177 18.85 -11.92 -10.11
N VAL A 178 19.63 -11.89 -9.03
CA VAL A 178 19.81 -13.05 -8.13
C VAL A 178 18.96 -13.00 -6.86
N ILE A 179 18.25 -11.90 -6.59
CA ILE A 179 17.42 -11.74 -5.38
C ILE A 179 16.32 -12.80 -5.32
N SER A 180 15.61 -13.04 -6.42
CA SER A 180 14.55 -14.06 -6.45
C SER A 180 15.09 -15.45 -6.09
N THR A 181 16.25 -15.83 -6.62
CA THR A 181 16.94 -17.09 -6.28
C THR A 181 17.25 -17.17 -4.79
N ILE A 182 17.72 -16.07 -4.19
CA ILE A 182 17.98 -16.00 -2.75
C ILE A 182 16.67 -16.22 -1.99
N LEU A 183 15.61 -15.45 -2.29
CA LEU A 183 14.32 -15.53 -1.59
C LEU A 183 13.69 -16.92 -1.70
N GLU A 184 13.79 -17.59 -2.86
CA GLU A 184 13.32 -18.96 -3.04
C GLU A 184 14.04 -19.95 -2.11
N GLY A 185 15.36 -19.84 -1.97
CA GLY A 185 16.13 -20.70 -1.06
C GLY A 185 15.94 -20.39 0.43
N LEU A 186 15.50 -19.19 0.78
CA LEU A 186 15.15 -18.83 2.16
C LEU A 186 13.76 -19.34 2.58
N SER A 187 12.97 -19.88 1.65
CA SER A 187 11.68 -20.47 1.96
C SER A 187 11.83 -21.68 2.91
N PRO A 188 10.96 -21.83 3.93
CA PRO A 188 10.96 -23.02 4.79
C PRO A 188 10.78 -24.35 4.02
N HIS A 189 10.23 -24.29 2.80
CA HIS A 189 9.98 -25.44 1.94
C HIS A 189 11.01 -25.57 0.80
N ALA A 190 12.10 -24.81 0.84
CA ALA A 190 13.13 -24.86 -0.19
C ALA A 190 13.79 -26.24 -0.27
N SER A 191 13.96 -26.74 -1.49
CA SER A 191 14.76 -27.95 -1.76
C SER A 191 16.26 -27.71 -1.53
N ASP A 192 17.04 -28.79 -1.42
CA ASP A 192 18.51 -28.70 -1.30
C ASP A 192 19.14 -27.96 -2.48
N LEU A 193 18.60 -28.16 -3.69
CA LEU A 193 19.08 -27.49 -4.89
C LEU A 193 18.79 -25.98 -4.85
N GLN A 194 17.58 -25.58 -4.42
CA GLN A 194 17.22 -24.17 -4.26
C GLN A 194 18.08 -23.51 -3.19
N LEU A 195 18.33 -24.18 -2.06
CA LEU A 195 19.20 -23.63 -1.03
C LEU A 195 20.64 -23.48 -1.51
N ALA A 196 21.18 -24.47 -2.23
CA ALA A 196 22.53 -24.37 -2.81
C ALA A 196 22.64 -23.22 -3.83
N ALA A 197 21.60 -23.01 -4.66
CA ALA A 197 21.53 -21.87 -5.57
C ALA A 197 21.46 -20.53 -4.83
N ALA A 198 20.69 -20.45 -3.74
CA ALA A 198 20.63 -19.27 -2.88
C ALA A 198 21.96 -18.98 -2.17
N ASP A 199 22.69 -20.02 -1.76
CA ASP A 199 24.02 -19.87 -1.17
C ASP A 199 25.03 -19.31 -2.19
N ALA A 200 25.03 -19.83 -3.43
CA ALA A 200 25.88 -19.32 -4.50
C ALA A 200 25.54 -17.85 -4.86
N ALA A 201 24.25 -17.54 -4.96
CA ALA A 201 23.77 -16.18 -5.19
C ALA A 201 24.17 -15.23 -4.04
N SER A 202 24.00 -15.67 -2.79
CA SER A 202 24.38 -14.89 -1.60
C SER A 202 25.88 -14.68 -1.51
N ALA A 203 26.70 -15.66 -1.92
CA ALA A 203 28.15 -15.52 -1.99
C ALA A 203 28.57 -14.43 -2.98
N ARG A 204 27.90 -14.33 -4.15
CA ARG A 204 28.14 -13.26 -5.13
C ARG A 204 27.82 -11.88 -4.54
N VAL A 205 26.68 -11.74 -3.86
CA VAL A 205 26.28 -10.48 -3.21
C VAL A 205 27.25 -10.11 -2.08
N GLN A 206 27.63 -11.07 -1.24
CA GLN A 206 28.60 -10.87 -0.16
C GLN A 206 29.96 -10.42 -0.70
N ALA A 207 30.48 -11.07 -1.74
CA ALA A 207 31.74 -10.69 -2.38
C ALA A 207 31.68 -9.26 -2.92
N TYR A 208 30.60 -8.91 -3.63
CA TYR A 208 30.40 -7.57 -4.13
C TYR A 208 30.41 -6.51 -3.01
N PHE A 209 29.69 -6.74 -1.91
CA PHE A 209 29.70 -5.79 -0.79
C PHE A 209 31.06 -5.71 -0.10
N GLY A 210 31.81 -6.80 -0.02
CA GLY A 210 33.21 -6.77 0.43
C GLY A 210 34.06 -5.83 -0.43
N ASP A 211 33.98 -5.97 -1.75
CA ASP A 211 34.71 -5.12 -2.70
C ASP A 211 34.23 -3.66 -2.67
N LEU A 212 32.94 -3.44 -2.49
CA LEU A 212 32.38 -2.09 -2.32
C LEU A 212 32.94 -1.43 -1.05
N ILE A 213 32.95 -2.12 0.07
CA ILE A 213 33.51 -1.62 1.34
C ILE A 213 34.98 -1.24 1.16
N LEU A 214 35.78 -2.09 0.52
CA LEU A 214 37.19 -1.80 0.24
C LEU A 214 37.35 -0.55 -0.64
N ARG A 215 36.55 -0.42 -1.70
CA ARG A 215 36.56 0.78 -2.57
C ARG A 215 36.21 2.04 -1.79
N LYS A 216 35.16 2.00 -0.95
CA LYS A 216 34.70 3.15 -0.16
C LYS A 216 35.68 3.55 0.94
N ARG A 217 36.56 2.63 1.41
CA ARG A 217 37.68 2.97 2.31
C ARG A 217 38.75 3.81 1.62
N THR A 218 39.01 3.55 0.35
CA THR A 218 40.07 4.23 -0.42
C THR A 218 39.58 5.46 -1.17
N ASP A 219 38.31 5.50 -1.56
CA ASP A 219 37.67 6.57 -2.31
C ASP A 219 36.24 6.82 -1.78
N PRO A 220 36.11 7.52 -0.63
CA PRO A 220 34.82 7.77 -0.02
C PRO A 220 34.04 8.87 -0.75
N HIS A 221 32.73 8.67 -0.90
CA HIS A 221 31.78 9.64 -1.49
C HIS A 221 30.68 9.99 -0.49
N GLN A 222 29.74 10.85 -0.91
CA GLN A 222 28.56 11.19 -0.10
C GLN A 222 27.47 10.12 -0.25
N ASP A 223 27.71 8.94 0.30
CA ASP A 223 26.77 7.83 0.33
C ASP A 223 26.77 7.10 1.69
N ILE A 224 25.79 6.22 1.88
CA ILE A 224 25.58 5.58 3.17
C ILE A 224 26.70 4.59 3.49
N VAL A 225 27.25 3.90 2.48
CA VAL A 225 28.29 2.89 2.69
C VAL A 225 29.59 3.58 3.09
N SER A 226 29.96 4.68 2.44
CA SER A 226 31.09 5.54 2.85
C SER A 226 30.95 6.05 4.27
N THR A 227 29.76 6.47 4.67
CA THR A 227 29.50 6.98 6.01
C THR A 227 29.62 5.87 7.06
N LEU A 228 28.97 4.72 6.80
CA LEU A 228 29.05 3.55 7.66
C LEU A 228 30.50 3.10 7.82
N VAL A 229 31.24 2.93 6.71
CA VAL A 229 32.66 2.55 6.72
C VAL A 229 33.52 3.54 7.51
N SER A 230 33.32 4.85 7.33
CA SER A 230 34.11 5.88 8.02
C SER A 230 33.87 5.88 9.53
N ALA A 231 32.63 5.63 9.97
CA ALA A 231 32.27 5.51 11.39
C ALA A 231 32.98 4.34 12.11
N HIS A 232 33.62 3.42 11.36
CA HIS A 232 34.46 2.36 11.93
C HIS A 232 35.84 2.86 12.39
N SER A 233 36.21 4.10 12.11
CA SER A 233 37.59 4.60 12.33
C SER A 233 37.76 5.34 13.65
N ASP A 234 36.69 5.96 14.18
CA ASP A 234 36.78 7.00 15.22
C ASP A 234 36.02 6.67 16.53
N ASP A 235 35.30 5.54 16.63
CA ASP A 235 34.58 5.13 17.84
C ASP A 235 35.05 3.74 18.33
N SER A 236 34.89 3.44 19.62
CA SER A 236 35.21 2.12 20.19
C SER A 236 34.13 1.06 19.91
N ASP A 237 32.98 1.50 19.40
CA ASP A 237 31.82 0.67 19.07
C ASP A 237 31.53 0.68 17.56
N THR A 238 32.35 -0.05 16.81
CA THR A 238 32.32 -0.09 15.34
C THR A 238 31.52 -1.29 14.83
N LEU A 239 31.06 -1.24 13.59
CA LEU A 239 30.61 -2.46 12.91
C LEU A 239 31.85 -3.25 12.48
N SER A 240 31.79 -4.57 12.51
CA SER A 240 32.76 -5.38 11.76
C SER A 240 32.37 -5.45 10.28
N ASP A 241 33.31 -5.78 9.39
CA ASP A 241 33.01 -5.98 7.96
C ASP A 241 31.90 -7.02 7.76
N ALA A 242 31.89 -8.08 8.58
CA ALA A 242 30.84 -9.10 8.56
C ALA A 242 29.46 -8.56 8.95
N GLU A 243 29.41 -7.69 9.98
CA GLU A 243 28.16 -7.04 10.39
C GLU A 243 27.69 -6.05 9.33
N LEU A 244 28.58 -5.23 8.78
CA LEU A 244 28.26 -4.29 7.71
C LEU A 244 27.71 -5.02 6.48
N ILE A 245 28.39 -6.07 6.00
CA ILE A 245 27.91 -6.91 4.88
C ILE A 245 26.52 -7.49 5.19
N SER A 246 26.32 -8.04 6.40
CA SER A 246 25.02 -8.62 6.78
C SER A 246 23.90 -7.58 6.79
N MET A 247 24.21 -6.34 7.20
CA MET A 247 23.26 -5.22 7.16
C MET A 247 22.94 -4.80 5.72
N LEU A 248 23.95 -4.58 4.88
CA LEU A 248 23.78 -4.22 3.47
C LEU A 248 22.98 -5.29 2.71
N TRP A 249 23.28 -6.57 2.97
CA TRP A 249 22.56 -7.72 2.42
C TRP A 249 21.09 -7.74 2.86
N GLY A 250 20.82 -7.54 4.15
CA GLY A 250 19.45 -7.49 4.66
C GLY A 250 18.64 -6.33 4.08
N MET A 251 19.28 -5.18 3.85
CA MET A 251 18.64 -4.02 3.23
C MET A 251 18.32 -4.22 1.76
N LEU A 252 19.22 -4.89 1.02
CA LEU A 252 18.99 -5.25 -0.38
C LEU A 252 17.73 -6.14 -0.51
N LEU A 253 17.62 -7.17 0.33
CA LEU A 253 16.45 -8.06 0.31
C LEU A 253 15.17 -7.39 0.81
N GLY A 254 15.27 -6.55 1.85
CA GLY A 254 14.09 -5.96 2.49
C GLY A 254 13.51 -4.75 1.75
N GLY A 255 14.34 -3.97 1.06
CA GLY A 255 13.95 -2.65 0.53
C GLY A 255 13.33 -2.66 -0.86
N PHE A 256 13.62 -3.70 -1.66
CA PHE A 256 13.25 -3.74 -3.07
C PHE A 256 11.79 -4.15 -3.30
N ALA A 257 11.44 -5.40 -2.99
CA ALA A 257 10.15 -5.99 -3.39
C ALA A 257 8.96 -5.37 -2.64
N THR A 258 9.15 -4.95 -1.39
CA THR A 258 8.11 -4.30 -0.58
C THR A 258 7.75 -2.91 -1.10
N THR A 259 8.76 -2.12 -1.47
CA THR A 259 8.55 -0.79 -2.07
C THR A 259 7.90 -0.91 -3.44
N ALA A 260 8.38 -1.83 -4.29
CA ALA A 260 7.79 -2.11 -5.60
C ALA A 260 6.30 -2.46 -5.49
N ALA A 261 5.96 -3.43 -4.63
CA ALA A 261 4.57 -3.79 -4.34
C ALA A 261 3.72 -2.60 -3.90
N THR A 262 4.28 -1.71 -3.07
CA THR A 262 3.55 -0.52 -2.60
C THR A 262 3.33 0.50 -3.72
N VAL A 263 4.31 0.67 -4.62
CA VAL A 263 4.14 1.51 -5.83
C VAL A 263 3.03 0.95 -6.71
N ASP A 264 3.00 -0.36 -6.94
CA ASP A 264 1.91 -1.00 -7.69
C ASP A 264 0.55 -0.80 -7.01
N HIS A 265 0.46 -1.01 -5.70
CA HIS A 265 -0.76 -0.78 -4.92
C HIS A 265 -1.22 0.68 -5.01
N ALA A 266 -0.29 1.64 -4.98
CA ALA A 266 -0.61 3.05 -5.09
C ALA A 266 -1.15 3.41 -6.48
N VAL A 267 -0.55 2.86 -7.55
CA VAL A 267 -1.07 3.04 -8.92
C VAL A 267 -2.45 2.41 -9.02
N LEU A 268 -2.66 1.19 -8.52
CA LEU A 268 -3.98 0.56 -8.52
C LEU A 268 -5.02 1.36 -7.73
N ALA A 269 -4.66 1.92 -6.57
CA ALA A 269 -5.55 2.79 -5.82
C ALA A 269 -5.89 4.07 -6.61
N MET A 270 -4.90 4.69 -7.25
CA MET A 270 -5.10 5.84 -8.13
C MET A 270 -6.04 5.51 -9.30
N LEU A 271 -5.95 4.29 -9.86
CA LEU A 271 -6.83 3.83 -10.95
C LEU A 271 -8.24 3.51 -10.45
N ALA A 272 -8.37 2.86 -9.29
CA ALA A 272 -9.65 2.44 -8.72
C ALA A 272 -10.47 3.59 -8.10
N TYR A 273 -9.80 4.64 -7.61
CA TYR A 273 -10.41 5.77 -6.91
C TYR A 273 -10.06 7.10 -7.60
N PRO A 274 -10.55 7.35 -8.84
CA PRO A 274 -10.23 8.55 -9.60
C PRO A 274 -10.62 9.86 -8.88
N GLU A 275 -11.66 9.83 -8.04
CA GLU A 275 -12.08 10.96 -7.21
C GLU A 275 -11.04 11.34 -6.15
N GLN A 276 -10.17 10.41 -5.74
CA GLN A 276 -9.10 10.65 -4.76
C GLN A 276 -7.82 11.18 -5.41
N ARG A 277 -7.75 11.28 -6.74
CA ARG A 277 -6.55 11.78 -7.45
C ARG A 277 -6.25 13.26 -7.19
N HIS A 278 -7.19 14.02 -6.65
CA HIS A 278 -6.97 15.42 -6.28
C HIS A 278 -5.90 15.57 -5.19
N TRP A 279 -5.73 14.56 -4.31
CA TRP A 279 -4.66 14.52 -3.31
C TRP A 279 -3.25 14.56 -3.91
N LEU A 280 -3.11 14.13 -5.16
CA LEU A 280 -1.83 14.09 -5.88
C LEU A 280 -1.56 15.36 -6.72
N GLN A 281 -2.52 16.29 -6.80
CA GLN A 281 -2.41 17.54 -7.57
C GLN A 281 -2.05 18.75 -6.69
N GLY A 282 -1.96 18.57 -5.38
CA GLY A 282 -1.80 19.62 -4.39
C GLY A 282 -0.38 19.75 -3.82
N ASP A 283 -0.32 20.11 -2.54
CA ASP A 283 0.92 20.22 -1.78
C ASP A 283 1.45 18.86 -1.29
N ALA A 284 2.67 18.86 -0.76
CA ALA A 284 3.31 17.64 -0.26
C ALA A 284 2.48 16.92 0.83
N THR A 285 1.74 17.66 1.65
CA THR A 285 0.91 17.13 2.73
C THR A 285 -0.23 16.25 2.20
N GLY A 286 -0.86 16.66 1.10
CA GLY A 286 -1.89 15.87 0.44
C GLY A 286 -1.36 14.56 -0.16
N VAL A 287 -0.18 14.63 -0.80
CA VAL A 287 0.50 13.46 -1.37
C VAL A 287 0.88 12.47 -0.26
N GLU A 288 1.45 12.97 0.84
CA GLU A 288 1.81 12.17 2.00
C GLU A 288 0.59 11.44 2.59
N ALA A 289 -0.55 12.12 2.70
CA ALA A 289 -1.80 11.53 3.17
C ALA A 289 -2.28 10.37 2.27
N PHE A 290 -2.19 10.55 0.94
CA PHE A 290 -2.50 9.49 -0.03
C PHE A 290 -1.55 8.29 0.13
N VAL A 291 -0.26 8.53 0.31
CA VAL A 291 0.75 7.48 0.51
C VAL A 291 0.51 6.70 1.79
N GLU A 292 0.21 7.37 2.91
CA GLU A 292 -0.12 6.69 4.18
C GLU A 292 -1.39 5.84 4.06
N GLU A 293 -2.42 6.33 3.37
CA GLU A 293 -3.64 5.55 3.16
C GLU A 293 -3.40 4.35 2.25
N VAL A 294 -2.56 4.45 1.21
CA VAL A 294 -2.14 3.25 0.43
C VAL A 294 -1.45 2.24 1.32
N LEU A 295 -0.49 2.68 2.14
CA LEU A 295 0.26 1.80 3.02
C LEU A 295 -0.65 1.12 4.05
N ARG A 296 -1.67 1.82 4.58
CA ARG A 296 -2.67 1.25 5.48
C ARG A 296 -3.57 0.27 4.74
N TYR A 297 -4.14 0.72 3.63
CA TYR A 297 -5.17 0.00 2.88
C TYR A 297 -4.60 -1.28 2.25
N GLU A 298 -3.42 -1.23 1.63
CA GLU A 298 -2.77 -2.37 0.97
C GLU A 298 -1.34 -2.57 1.48
N ALA A 299 -1.23 -3.10 2.71
CA ALA A 299 0.05 -3.40 3.33
C ALA A 299 0.84 -4.44 2.48
N PRO A 300 2.07 -4.12 2.02
CA PRO A 300 2.82 -5.03 1.15
C PRO A 300 3.21 -6.31 1.87
N ALA A 301 3.64 -6.24 3.13
CA ALA A 301 3.87 -7.40 3.99
C ALA A 301 2.64 -7.66 4.87
N MET A 302 2.04 -8.84 4.74
CA MET A 302 0.78 -9.15 5.43
C MET A 302 0.96 -9.41 6.93
N PHE A 303 2.05 -10.08 7.31
CA PHE A 303 2.34 -10.43 8.70
C PHE A 303 3.82 -10.24 9.05
N SER A 304 4.17 -10.29 10.34
CA SER A 304 5.57 -10.18 10.78
C SER A 304 6.40 -11.41 10.43
N SER A 305 7.44 -11.25 9.61
CA SER A 305 8.38 -12.33 9.25
C SER A 305 9.31 -12.77 10.39
N ILE A 306 9.41 -11.97 11.46
CA ILE A 306 10.21 -12.29 12.66
C ILE A 306 9.32 -12.97 13.71
N PRO A 307 9.73 -14.12 14.30
CA PRO A 307 8.99 -14.75 15.38
C PRO A 307 9.11 -13.96 16.67
N ARG A 308 7.99 -13.81 17.40
CA ARG A 308 8.01 -13.38 18.79
C ARG A 308 7.78 -14.58 19.68
N ILE A 309 8.77 -14.92 20.50
CA ILE A 309 8.74 -16.08 21.39
C ILE A 309 8.23 -15.66 22.76
N ALA A 310 7.06 -16.19 23.15
CA ALA A 310 6.46 -15.91 24.45
C ALA A 310 7.41 -16.33 25.60
N GLN A 311 7.71 -15.43 26.53
CA GLN A 311 8.62 -15.71 27.66
C GLN A 311 7.92 -16.29 28.90
N ARG A 312 6.60 -16.18 28.93
CA ARG A 312 5.69 -16.70 29.94
C ARG A 312 4.37 -17.08 29.28
N ASP A 313 3.49 -17.72 30.04
CA ASP A 313 2.10 -17.88 29.61
C ASP A 313 1.45 -16.49 29.53
N ILE A 314 0.78 -16.22 28.43
CA ILE A 314 0.12 -14.94 28.13
C ILE A 314 -1.36 -15.23 27.92
N GLU A 315 -2.21 -14.68 28.80
CA GLU A 315 -3.66 -14.67 28.60
C GLU A 315 -4.03 -13.48 27.71
N LEU A 316 -4.60 -13.75 26.54
CA LEU A 316 -5.03 -12.74 25.59
C LEU A 316 -6.37 -13.14 24.99
N ARG A 317 -7.39 -12.29 25.13
CA ARG A 317 -8.75 -12.54 24.61
C ARG A 317 -9.35 -13.91 25.03
N GLY A 318 -9.02 -14.38 26.23
CA GLY A 318 -9.48 -15.69 26.74
C GLY A 318 -8.71 -16.90 26.22
N VAL A 319 -7.67 -16.70 25.40
CA VAL A 319 -6.75 -17.74 24.92
C VAL A 319 -5.44 -17.65 25.70
N VAL A 320 -4.94 -18.80 26.15
CA VAL A 320 -3.60 -18.90 26.75
C VAL A 320 -2.60 -19.19 25.63
N ILE A 321 -1.67 -18.25 25.41
CA ILE A 321 -0.48 -18.44 24.58
C ILE A 321 0.61 -19.00 25.51
N PRO A 322 1.03 -20.27 25.36
CA PRO A 322 2.00 -20.88 26.27
C PRO A 322 3.40 -20.27 26.13
N LYS A 323 4.17 -20.29 27.20
CA LYS A 323 5.60 -19.99 27.16
C LYS A 323 6.31 -20.80 26.07
N GLY A 324 7.14 -20.11 25.28
CA GLY A 324 7.90 -20.68 24.16
C GLY A 324 7.14 -20.76 22.84
N ALA A 325 5.87 -20.37 22.79
CA ALA A 325 5.10 -20.32 21.55
C ALA A 325 5.63 -19.24 20.58
N ASP A 326 5.59 -19.54 19.28
CA ASP A 326 5.80 -18.57 18.19
C ASP A 326 4.54 -17.74 18.00
N VAL A 327 4.65 -16.43 18.17
CA VAL A 327 3.59 -15.47 17.92
C VAL A 327 3.97 -14.59 16.72
N ARG A 328 3.05 -14.53 15.75
CA ARG A 328 3.11 -13.65 14.57
C ARG A 328 1.95 -12.67 14.60
N VAL A 329 2.16 -11.51 13.99
CA VAL A 329 1.14 -10.47 13.91
C VAL A 329 0.73 -10.22 12.46
N LEU A 330 -0.57 -10.21 12.19
CA LEU A 330 -1.15 -10.00 10.86
C LEU A 330 -1.40 -8.50 10.63
N MET A 331 -0.34 -7.75 10.35
CA MET A 331 -0.35 -6.28 10.21
C MET A 331 -1.42 -5.78 9.23
N ALA A 332 -1.59 -6.45 8.09
CA ALA A 332 -2.62 -6.11 7.10
C ALA A 332 -4.05 -6.24 7.66
N ALA A 333 -4.29 -7.22 8.56
CA ALA A 333 -5.57 -7.37 9.22
C ALA A 333 -5.82 -6.25 10.24
N GLY A 334 -4.79 -5.90 11.04
CA GLY A 334 -4.88 -4.81 12.01
C GLY A 334 -5.14 -3.45 11.36
N ASN A 335 -4.56 -3.20 10.18
CA ASN A 335 -4.83 -1.99 9.41
C ASN A 335 -6.28 -1.89 8.89
N ARG A 336 -7.02 -3.00 8.89
CA ARG A 336 -8.43 -3.08 8.50
C ARG A 336 -9.38 -3.33 9.69
N ASP A 337 -8.91 -3.11 10.91
CA ASP A 337 -9.70 -3.32 12.12
C ASP A 337 -10.67 -2.15 12.36
N PRO A 338 -12.00 -2.37 12.39
CA PRO A 338 -12.96 -1.31 12.63
C PRO A 338 -12.85 -0.67 14.03
N ASP A 339 -12.25 -1.37 15.00
CA ASP A 339 -11.99 -0.82 16.33
C ASP A 339 -10.86 0.23 16.32
N ALA A 340 -10.03 0.26 15.26
CA ALA A 340 -8.93 1.20 15.09
C ALA A 340 -9.14 2.20 13.94
N PHE A 341 -9.85 1.83 12.88
CA PHE A 341 -10.12 2.72 11.75
C PHE A 341 -11.60 2.62 11.36
N ALA A 342 -12.35 3.71 11.50
CA ALA A 342 -13.76 3.75 11.06
C ALA A 342 -13.88 3.46 9.56
N ASP A 343 -14.86 2.67 9.10
CA ASP A 343 -15.00 2.25 7.70
C ASP A 343 -13.67 1.75 7.08
N PRO A 344 -13.00 0.75 7.69
CA PRO A 344 -11.61 0.43 7.40
C PRO A 344 -11.37 -0.05 5.96
N ASP A 345 -12.42 -0.52 5.29
CA ASP A 345 -12.41 -1.02 3.91
C ASP A 345 -12.72 0.07 2.87
N ARG A 346 -12.93 1.33 3.30
CA ARG A 346 -12.97 2.50 2.42
C ARG A 346 -11.59 3.12 2.33
N PHE A 347 -11.09 3.31 1.11
CA PHE A 347 -9.87 4.07 0.83
C PHE A 347 -10.16 5.57 1.00
N ASP A 348 -9.54 6.19 2.01
CA ASP A 348 -9.77 7.58 2.38
C ASP A 348 -8.47 8.26 2.86
N PRO A 349 -7.74 8.97 1.98
CA PRO A 349 -6.54 9.71 2.33
C PRO A 349 -6.75 10.77 3.42
N ALA A 350 -7.97 11.28 3.60
CA ALA A 350 -8.25 12.30 4.62
C ALA A 350 -7.91 11.81 6.04
N ARG A 351 -7.86 10.49 6.28
CA ARG A 351 -7.48 9.88 7.55
C ARG A 351 -6.11 10.30 8.07
N PHE A 352 -5.19 10.64 7.16
CA PHE A 352 -3.79 10.94 7.48
C PHE A 352 -3.40 12.38 7.12
N HIS A 353 -4.35 13.21 6.71
CA HIS A 353 -4.05 14.56 6.27
C HIS A 353 -3.60 15.47 7.43
N GLY A 354 -2.38 15.99 7.34
CA GLY A 354 -1.81 16.90 8.34
C GLY A 354 -1.40 16.23 9.64
N THR A 355 -1.27 14.90 9.66
CA THR A 355 -0.86 14.15 10.85
C THR A 355 0.63 13.80 10.83
N ARG A 356 1.12 13.15 11.89
CA ARG A 356 2.46 12.57 11.87
C ARG A 356 2.46 11.30 10.99
N PRO A 357 3.56 10.99 10.28
CA PRO A 357 3.64 9.80 9.45
C PRO A 357 3.20 8.52 10.16
N GLY A 358 2.27 7.79 9.54
CA GLY A 358 1.68 6.54 10.03
C GLY A 358 0.65 6.69 11.16
N MET A 359 0.23 7.90 11.54
CA MET A 359 -0.79 8.13 12.57
C MET A 359 -2.03 8.77 11.96
N SER A 360 -3.23 8.23 12.19
CA SER A 360 -4.48 8.82 11.71
C SER A 360 -4.92 10.03 12.54
N ASN A 361 -5.94 10.76 12.07
CA ASN A 361 -6.56 11.90 12.76
C ASN A 361 -7.10 11.52 14.15
N ASP A 362 -7.53 10.28 14.32
CA ASP A 362 -8.04 9.74 15.60
C ASP A 362 -6.92 9.16 16.49
N GLY A 363 -5.65 9.39 16.11
CA GLY A 363 -4.47 8.96 16.88
C GLY A 363 -4.09 7.49 16.71
N GLN A 364 -4.63 6.80 15.70
CA GLN A 364 -4.43 5.36 15.52
C GLN A 364 -3.23 5.09 14.61
N ILE A 365 -2.44 4.06 14.93
CA ILE A 365 -1.15 3.81 14.28
C ILE A 365 -1.30 2.78 13.16
N MET A 366 -0.94 3.14 11.93
CA MET A 366 -0.78 2.19 10.83
C MET A 366 0.39 1.23 11.11
N LEU A 367 0.18 -0.06 10.84
CA LEU A 367 1.09 -1.14 11.25
C LEU A 367 1.98 -1.67 10.11
N SER A 368 1.91 -1.12 8.89
CA SER A 368 2.60 -1.66 7.70
C SER A 368 4.12 -1.66 7.79
N PHE A 369 4.68 -0.80 8.65
CA PHE A 369 6.11 -0.73 8.94
C PHE A 369 6.50 -1.42 10.26
N GLY A 370 5.57 -2.18 10.85
CA GLY A 370 5.71 -2.70 12.21
C GLY A 370 5.73 -1.58 13.25
N HIS A 371 6.20 -1.90 14.46
CA HIS A 371 6.39 -0.93 15.53
C HIS A 371 7.39 -1.46 16.57
N GLY A 372 7.78 -0.61 17.53
CA GLY A 372 8.76 -0.94 18.56
C GLY A 372 10.20 -0.93 18.04
N ILE A 373 11.08 -1.71 18.68
CA ILE A 373 12.52 -1.73 18.37
C ILE A 373 12.81 -2.15 16.91
N HIS A 374 11.92 -2.96 16.33
CA HIS A 374 12.00 -3.49 14.96
C HIS A 374 11.22 -2.65 13.94
N PHE A 375 10.85 -1.41 14.26
CA PHE A 375 10.22 -0.50 13.29
C PHE A 375 11.08 -0.36 12.02
N CYS A 376 10.44 -0.44 10.85
CA CYS A 376 11.13 -0.50 9.56
C CYS A 376 12.17 0.63 9.41
N LEU A 377 13.42 0.25 9.13
CA LEU A 377 14.52 1.20 8.91
C LEU A 377 14.30 2.05 7.65
N GLY A 378 13.76 1.43 6.59
CA GLY A 378 13.52 2.08 5.29
C GLY A 378 12.18 2.82 5.19
N ALA A 379 11.43 2.99 6.28
CA ALA A 379 10.07 3.53 6.23
C ALA A 379 9.99 4.91 5.58
N GLN A 380 10.94 5.80 5.88
CA GLN A 380 10.95 7.13 5.26
C GLN A 380 11.37 7.08 3.79
N LEU A 381 12.34 6.22 3.44
CA LEU A 381 12.78 6.07 2.05
C LEU A 381 11.67 5.52 1.16
N ALA A 382 10.87 4.59 1.67
CA ALA A 382 9.69 4.09 0.96
C ALA A 382 8.66 5.21 0.72
N ARG A 383 8.33 5.99 1.76
CA ARG A 383 7.40 7.12 1.65
C ARG A 383 7.84 8.14 0.60
N VAL A 384 9.10 8.55 0.64
CA VAL A 384 9.65 9.51 -0.31
C VAL A 384 9.56 8.97 -1.73
N GLN A 385 9.93 7.70 -1.96
CA GLN A 385 9.80 7.11 -3.30
C GLN A 385 8.37 7.16 -3.84
N LEU A 386 7.36 6.84 -3.03
CA LEU A 386 5.97 6.96 -3.44
C LEU A 386 5.56 8.42 -3.66
N ALA A 387 5.91 9.31 -2.74
CA ALA A 387 5.55 10.73 -2.81
C ALA A 387 6.14 11.43 -4.03
N GLU A 388 7.36 11.07 -4.45
CA GLU A 388 7.96 11.59 -5.68
C GLU A 388 7.38 10.92 -6.94
N SER A 389 6.92 9.67 -6.85
CA SER A 389 6.44 8.90 -8.00
C SER A 389 5.01 9.26 -8.42
N LEU A 390 4.07 9.29 -7.46
CA LEU A 390 2.64 9.33 -7.76
C LEU A 390 2.19 10.61 -8.49
N PRO A 391 2.59 11.83 -8.05
CA PRO A 391 2.23 13.05 -8.77
C PRO A 391 2.78 13.06 -10.20
N GLN A 392 4.01 12.55 -10.40
CA GLN A 392 4.65 12.50 -11.72
C GLN A 392 3.97 11.50 -12.65
N ILE A 393 3.60 10.30 -12.16
CA ILE A 393 2.83 9.32 -12.94
C ILE A 393 1.51 9.93 -13.38
N GLN A 394 0.75 10.54 -12.45
CA GLN A 394 -0.53 11.15 -12.76
C GLN A 394 -0.41 12.31 -13.76
N ALA A 395 0.59 13.17 -13.59
CA ALA A 395 0.82 14.31 -14.48
C ALA A 395 1.27 13.87 -15.88
N ARG A 396 2.15 12.86 -15.97
CA ARG A 396 2.68 12.38 -17.25
C ARG A 396 1.68 11.51 -18.02
N PHE A 397 0.87 10.74 -17.30
CA PHE A 397 -0.07 9.76 -17.85
C PHE A 397 -1.48 9.94 -17.26
N PRO A 398 -2.17 11.06 -17.52
CA PRO A 398 -3.47 11.36 -16.92
C PRO A 398 -4.58 10.37 -17.32
N THR A 399 -4.43 9.69 -18.47
CA THR A 399 -5.35 8.67 -18.99
C THR A 399 -4.83 7.24 -18.80
N LEU A 400 -3.86 7.03 -17.90
CA LEU A 400 -3.37 5.70 -17.55
C LEU A 400 -4.53 4.82 -17.08
N ALA A 401 -4.54 3.57 -17.54
CA ALA A 401 -5.46 2.54 -17.09
C ALA A 401 -4.86 1.15 -17.25
N LEU A 402 -5.53 0.15 -16.68
CA LEU A 402 -5.17 -1.24 -16.86
C LEU A 402 -5.39 -1.66 -18.32
N ALA A 403 -4.40 -2.33 -18.90
CA ALA A 403 -4.55 -2.98 -20.19
C ALA A 403 -5.27 -4.33 -20.03
N GLU A 404 -5.04 -5.02 -18.92
CA GLU A 404 -5.68 -6.28 -18.53
C GLU A 404 -5.61 -6.45 -17.00
N GLN A 405 -6.17 -7.55 -16.49
CA GLN A 405 -6.13 -7.83 -15.06
C GLN A 405 -4.70 -8.09 -14.57
N PRO A 406 -4.24 -7.44 -13.48
CA PRO A 406 -2.91 -7.67 -12.93
C PRO A 406 -2.74 -9.11 -12.46
N THR A 407 -1.54 -9.65 -12.63
CA THR A 407 -1.21 -10.99 -12.13
C THR A 407 -0.40 -10.88 -10.85
N ARG A 408 -0.90 -11.46 -9.75
CA ARG A 408 -0.19 -11.48 -8.46
C ARG A 408 0.83 -12.61 -8.37
N GLU A 409 1.90 -12.39 -7.64
CA GLU A 409 2.84 -13.45 -7.26
C GLU A 409 2.19 -14.31 -6.16
N PRO A 410 2.25 -15.66 -6.25
CA PRO A 410 1.66 -16.55 -5.25
C PRO A 410 2.47 -16.57 -3.95
N SER A 411 2.29 -15.53 -3.14
CA SER A 411 2.97 -15.36 -1.86
C SER A 411 1.97 -15.09 -0.73
N ALA A 412 2.07 -15.89 0.34
CA ALA A 412 1.29 -15.70 1.55
C ALA A 412 1.83 -14.58 2.44
N PHE A 413 3.04 -14.06 2.17
CA PHE A 413 3.69 -13.02 2.97
C PHE A 413 3.64 -11.66 2.29
N LEU A 414 4.06 -11.59 1.03
CA LEU A 414 4.21 -10.35 0.28
C LEU A 414 3.11 -10.22 -0.78
N ARG A 415 2.35 -9.14 -0.75
CA ARG A 415 1.35 -8.80 -1.76
C ARG A 415 2.02 -8.08 -2.93
N THR A 416 2.67 -8.81 -3.82
CA THR A 416 3.33 -8.26 -5.01
C THR A 416 2.73 -8.80 -6.31
N PHE A 417 3.14 -8.21 -7.43
CA PHE A 417 2.72 -8.58 -8.77
C PHE A 417 3.81 -9.33 -9.51
N ARG A 418 3.41 -10.13 -10.48
CA ARG A 418 4.26 -10.67 -11.54
C ARG A 418 4.25 -9.76 -12.77
N ALA A 419 3.10 -9.14 -13.02
CA ALA A 419 2.87 -8.18 -14.08
C ALA A 419 1.74 -7.23 -13.69
N LEU A 420 1.90 -5.94 -14.03
CA LEU A 420 0.88 -4.89 -13.93
C LEU A 420 0.75 -4.20 -15.30
N PRO A 421 0.03 -4.79 -16.26
CA PRO A 421 -0.06 -4.26 -17.61
C PRO A 421 -0.94 -3.00 -17.64
N VAL A 422 -0.38 -1.90 -18.12
CA VAL A 422 -1.05 -0.60 -18.24
C VAL A 422 -0.96 -0.06 -19.66
N ARG A 423 -1.90 0.80 -20.03
CA ARG A 423 -1.93 1.53 -21.30
C ARG A 423 -2.52 2.92 -21.10
N LEU A 424 -2.33 3.81 -22.06
CA LEU A 424 -3.10 5.06 -22.10
C LEU A 424 -4.41 4.82 -22.84
N HIS A 425 -5.52 5.29 -22.27
CA HIS A 425 -6.72 5.48 -23.08
C HIS A 425 -6.47 6.59 -24.09
N ALA A 426 -6.94 6.39 -25.32
CA ALA A 426 -6.92 7.43 -26.34
C ALA A 426 -7.64 8.69 -25.81
N HIS A 427 -7.00 9.85 -25.91
CA HIS A 427 -7.63 11.13 -25.58
C HIS A 427 -8.90 11.29 -26.42
N GLY A 428 -10.07 11.09 -25.79
CA GLY A 428 -11.38 11.06 -26.44
C GLY A 428 -12.28 9.91 -25.98
N ALA A 429 -11.74 8.87 -25.35
CA ALA A 429 -12.51 7.77 -24.78
C ALA A 429 -12.39 7.80 -23.25
N ALA A 430 -13.09 8.74 -22.61
CA ALA A 430 -13.41 8.59 -21.19
C ALA A 430 -14.42 7.46 -21.07
N GLU A 431 -13.97 6.25 -20.71
CA GLU A 431 -14.88 5.22 -20.22
C GLU A 431 -15.33 5.63 -18.81
N VAL A 432 -16.59 6.04 -18.69
CA VAL A 432 -17.25 6.26 -17.42
C VAL A 432 -18.14 5.05 -17.15
N HIS A 433 -17.85 4.34 -16.05
CA HIS A 433 -18.65 3.22 -15.58
C HIS A 433 -19.76 3.73 -14.67
N VAL A 434 -21.02 3.43 -15.00
CA VAL A 434 -22.16 3.63 -14.11
C VAL A 434 -22.48 2.28 -13.45
N VAL A 435 -22.41 2.23 -12.13
CA VAL A 435 -22.83 1.07 -11.34
C VAL A 435 -24.29 1.32 -10.93
N VAL A 436 -25.20 0.45 -11.37
CA VAL A 436 -26.59 0.44 -10.91
C VAL A 436 -26.70 -0.59 -9.79
N ASP A 437 -27.34 -0.19 -8.69
CA ASP A 437 -27.57 -1.02 -7.52
C ASP A 437 -28.30 -2.32 -7.90
N GLN A 438 -27.81 -3.46 -7.41
CA GLN A 438 -28.37 -4.78 -7.72
C GLN A 438 -29.83 -4.92 -7.24
N ASP A 439 -30.22 -4.16 -6.24
CA ASP A 439 -31.58 -4.21 -5.69
C ASP A 439 -32.64 -3.57 -6.61
N LEU A 440 -32.21 -2.81 -7.65
CA LEU A 440 -33.10 -2.12 -8.60
C LEU A 440 -33.21 -2.82 -9.97
N CYS A 441 -32.27 -3.70 -10.35
CA CYS A 441 -32.26 -4.37 -11.65
C CYS A 441 -32.60 -5.85 -11.53
N GLY A 442 -33.88 -6.18 -11.71
CA GLY A 442 -34.42 -7.55 -11.58
C GLY A 442 -33.98 -8.57 -12.65
N THR A 443 -33.00 -8.27 -13.51
CA THR A 443 -32.48 -9.22 -14.51
C THR A 443 -30.97 -9.10 -14.68
N THR A 444 -30.31 -10.27 -14.72
CA THR A 444 -28.88 -10.54 -14.99
C THR A 444 -28.08 -9.40 -15.64
N GLY A 445 -27.57 -8.46 -14.84
CA GLY A 445 -26.28 -7.79 -15.02
C GLY A 445 -25.91 -7.17 -16.38
N GLN A 446 -26.83 -6.88 -17.29
CA GLN A 446 -26.48 -6.35 -18.62
C GLN A 446 -27.41 -5.23 -19.06
N CYS A 447 -27.18 -4.03 -18.53
CA CYS A 447 -27.55 -2.79 -19.19
C CYS A 447 -26.33 -1.87 -19.12
N VAL A 448 -25.57 -1.79 -20.22
CA VAL A 448 -24.38 -0.94 -20.32
C VAL A 448 -24.71 0.20 -21.27
N LEU A 449 -24.63 1.44 -20.80
CA LEU A 449 -24.67 2.63 -21.63
C LEU A 449 -23.47 3.51 -21.37
N THR A 450 -22.75 3.85 -22.43
CA THR A 450 -21.55 4.70 -22.37
C THR A 450 -21.83 6.01 -23.08
N LEU A 451 -21.93 7.12 -22.35
CA LEU A 451 -22.09 8.46 -22.93
C LEU A 451 -21.31 9.50 -22.12
N PRO A 452 -20.67 10.49 -22.78
CA PRO A 452 -20.16 11.68 -22.13
C PRO A 452 -21.32 12.66 -21.86
N GLY A 453 -21.61 12.95 -20.59
CA GLY A 453 -22.63 13.90 -20.17
C GLY A 453 -22.84 13.93 -18.65
N ALA A 454 -23.39 15.02 -18.13
CA ALA A 454 -23.78 15.13 -16.72
C ALA A 454 -25.13 14.44 -16.51
N PHE A 455 -25.18 13.45 -15.63
CA PHE A 455 -26.42 12.78 -15.25
C PHE A 455 -26.99 13.40 -13.98
N ARG A 456 -28.31 13.53 -13.91
CA ARG A 456 -29.01 13.72 -12.62
C ARG A 456 -29.84 12.48 -12.35
N GLN A 457 -29.55 11.84 -11.22
CA GLN A 457 -30.39 10.77 -10.68
C GLN A 457 -31.51 11.42 -9.88
N ARG A 458 -32.75 10.99 -10.10
CA ARG A 458 -33.89 11.44 -9.30
C ARG A 458 -34.07 10.46 -8.13
N GLU A 459 -33.83 10.95 -6.91
CA GLU A 459 -33.78 10.12 -5.68
C GLU A 459 -35.08 9.34 -5.36
N SER A 460 -36.21 9.73 -5.95
CA SER A 460 -37.53 9.17 -5.58
C SER A 460 -37.99 7.97 -6.41
N ASP A 461 -37.40 7.74 -7.59
CA ASP A 461 -37.81 6.65 -8.50
C ASP A 461 -36.63 5.94 -9.20
N GLY A 462 -35.38 6.36 -8.95
CA GLY A 462 -34.18 5.68 -9.47
C GLY A 462 -33.98 5.83 -10.99
N VAL A 463 -34.76 6.68 -11.65
CA VAL A 463 -34.67 6.93 -13.10
C VAL A 463 -33.54 7.91 -13.38
N ALA A 464 -32.66 7.56 -14.32
CA ALA A 464 -31.64 8.46 -14.84
C ALA A 464 -32.21 9.32 -15.96
N GLU A 465 -32.15 10.65 -15.80
CA GLU A 465 -32.56 11.59 -16.84
C GLU A 465 -31.35 12.06 -17.64
N VAL A 466 -31.45 11.97 -18.97
CA VAL A 466 -30.41 12.38 -19.91
C VAL A 466 -30.96 13.45 -20.85
N SER A 467 -30.42 14.66 -20.76
CA SER A 467 -30.77 15.75 -21.69
C SER A 467 -29.96 15.62 -22.98
N VAL A 468 -30.64 15.48 -24.11
CA VAL A 468 -30.02 15.38 -25.44
C VAL A 468 -29.21 16.64 -25.78
N ALA A 469 -29.60 17.79 -25.23
CA ALA A 469 -28.87 19.06 -25.39
C ALA A 469 -27.47 19.04 -24.76
N THR A 470 -27.25 18.17 -23.76
CA THR A 470 -25.95 18.03 -23.07
C THR A 470 -25.06 16.93 -23.64
N VAL A 471 -25.57 16.17 -24.61
CA VAL A 471 -24.86 15.05 -25.26
C VAL A 471 -24.38 15.49 -26.65
N PRO A 472 -23.13 15.18 -27.06
CA PRO A 472 -22.66 15.45 -28.41
C PRO A 472 -23.61 14.89 -29.49
N GLN A 473 -23.87 15.67 -30.54
CA GLN A 473 -24.84 15.34 -31.59
C GLN A 473 -24.60 13.97 -32.26
N ALA A 474 -23.33 13.57 -32.40
CA ALA A 474 -22.94 12.27 -32.95
C ALA A 474 -23.45 11.07 -32.13
N LEU A 475 -23.83 11.27 -30.87
CA LEU A 475 -24.25 10.21 -29.94
C LEU A 475 -25.76 10.18 -29.71
N HIS A 476 -26.53 11.14 -30.23
CA HIS A 476 -27.98 11.25 -30.02
C HIS A 476 -28.75 9.98 -30.40
N ALA A 477 -28.37 9.33 -31.51
CA ALA A 477 -29.01 8.09 -31.96
C ALA A 477 -28.75 6.91 -31.00
N ALA A 478 -27.54 6.83 -30.43
CA ALA A 478 -27.18 5.78 -29.49
C ALA A 478 -27.92 5.93 -28.15
N VAL A 479 -28.07 7.16 -27.65
CA VAL A 479 -28.84 7.47 -26.42
C VAL A 479 -30.31 7.04 -26.57
N ARG A 480 -30.92 7.35 -27.71
CA ARG A 480 -32.33 7.01 -27.98
C ARG A 480 -32.53 5.50 -28.11
N LEU A 481 -31.62 4.81 -28.80
CA LEU A 481 -31.68 3.36 -28.97
C LEU A 481 -31.56 2.65 -27.62
N ALA A 482 -30.59 3.05 -26.82
CA ALA A 482 -30.38 2.61 -25.46
C ALA A 482 -31.60 2.75 -24.55
N ALA A 483 -32.20 3.94 -24.52
CA ALA A 483 -33.40 4.18 -23.73
C ALA A 483 -34.57 3.29 -24.21
N SER A 484 -34.70 3.07 -25.52
CA SER A 484 -35.73 2.20 -26.10
C SER A 484 -35.52 0.71 -25.83
N GLN A 485 -34.29 0.29 -25.53
CA GLN A 485 -33.92 -1.10 -25.24
C GLN A 485 -33.84 -1.40 -23.74
N CYS A 486 -34.01 -0.39 -22.87
CA CYS A 486 -34.05 -0.58 -21.43
C CYS A 486 -35.39 -1.22 -21.01
N PRO A 487 -35.41 -2.45 -20.49
CA PRO A 487 -36.65 -3.20 -20.25
C PRO A 487 -37.49 -2.63 -19.09
N VAL A 488 -36.92 -1.76 -18.26
CA VAL A 488 -37.56 -1.18 -17.07
C VAL A 488 -37.76 0.34 -17.15
N ALA A 489 -37.54 0.96 -18.32
CA ALA A 489 -37.66 2.40 -18.53
C ALA A 489 -36.84 3.29 -17.55
N ALA A 490 -35.70 2.78 -17.08
CA ALA A 490 -34.81 3.45 -16.12
C ALA A 490 -33.99 4.61 -16.74
N ILE A 491 -34.13 4.85 -18.05
CA ILE A 491 -33.46 5.94 -18.77
C ILE A 491 -34.53 6.78 -19.46
N ARG A 492 -34.68 8.04 -19.04
CA ARG A 492 -35.58 9.00 -19.68
C ARG A 492 -34.77 10.02 -20.48
N VAL A 493 -35.06 10.11 -21.78
CA VAL A 493 -34.41 11.04 -22.70
C VAL A 493 -35.24 12.32 -22.79
N ILE A 494 -34.63 13.47 -22.51
CA ILE A 494 -35.27 14.78 -22.56
C ILE A 494 -34.80 15.50 -23.85
N GLU A 495 -35.74 15.76 -24.76
CA GLU A 495 -35.48 16.29 -26.11
C GLU A 495 -35.28 17.83 -26.16
N SER A 496 -35.54 18.56 -25.07
CA SER A 496 -35.39 20.02 -25.00
C SER A 496 -35.08 20.52 -23.58
N ASP A 497 -34.28 21.58 -23.44
CA ASP A 497 -34.11 22.30 -22.17
C ASP A 497 -35.42 22.96 -21.75
N ALA A 498 -36.29 22.21 -21.07
CA ALA A 498 -37.48 22.74 -20.44
C ALA A 498 -37.14 23.28 -19.04
N GLY A 499 -36.40 24.38 -19.01
CA GLY A 499 -36.44 25.31 -17.90
C GLY A 499 -37.66 26.22 -18.02
N ASN A 500 -38.86 25.72 -17.72
CA ASN A 500 -40.01 26.48 -17.20
C ASN A 500 -41.26 25.60 -17.17
N ASP A 501 -41.74 25.26 -15.97
CA ASP A 501 -43.17 25.05 -15.78
C ASP A 501 -43.61 25.61 -14.41
N HIS A 502 -43.48 26.93 -14.28
CA HIS A 502 -44.40 27.70 -13.45
C HIS A 502 -45.52 28.20 -14.35
N ARG A 503 -46.71 27.58 -14.26
CA ARG A 503 -48.03 28.24 -14.22
C ARG A 503 -49.18 27.22 -14.34
N ASN A 504 -49.83 26.90 -13.22
CA ASN A 504 -51.21 27.28 -12.93
C ASN A 504 -51.81 26.35 -11.87
N ILE A 505 -51.66 26.73 -10.60
CA ILE A 505 -52.71 26.54 -9.61
C ILE A 505 -53.20 27.95 -9.29
N SER A 506 -54.32 28.35 -9.91
CA SER A 506 -55.11 29.49 -9.45
C SER A 506 -56.33 28.97 -8.68
N ASP A 507 -56.69 29.74 -7.66
CA ASP A 507 -57.93 29.73 -6.88
C ASP A 507 -58.02 28.81 -5.65
N SER A 508 -57.44 29.31 -4.56
CA SER A 508 -58.26 29.57 -3.36
C SER A 508 -57.81 30.86 -2.66
N ALA A 509 -58.75 31.79 -2.53
CA ALA A 509 -58.60 33.15 -2.00
C ALA A 509 -58.11 33.24 -0.53
N PRO A 510 -57.62 34.41 -0.07
CA PRO A 510 -56.95 34.58 1.21
C PRO A 510 -57.94 34.85 2.37
N SER A 511 -57.61 34.39 3.58
CA SER A 511 -58.22 34.89 4.81
C SER A 511 -57.48 36.15 5.30
N PRO A 512 -58.18 37.20 5.72
CA PRO A 512 -57.59 38.48 6.07
C PRO A 512 -57.22 38.51 7.55
N GLU A 513 -55.94 38.39 7.88
CA GLU A 513 -55.43 38.88 9.15
C GLU A 513 -53.94 39.21 9.02
N GLU A 514 -53.55 40.35 9.60
CA GLU A 514 -52.16 40.82 9.77
C GLU A 514 -51.55 41.70 8.66
N ALA A 515 -52.39 42.41 7.91
CA ALA A 515 -52.04 43.75 7.45
C ALA A 515 -52.13 44.75 8.62
N ALA A 516 -51.12 44.79 9.49
CA ALA A 516 -50.86 45.94 10.36
C ALA A 516 -49.49 45.85 11.03
N ARG A 517 -48.50 46.63 10.55
CA ARG A 517 -47.82 47.68 11.33
C ARG A 517 -46.62 48.26 10.55
N HIS A 518 -46.79 49.54 10.21
CA HIS A 518 -45.80 50.63 10.11
C HIS A 518 -44.46 50.38 9.39
N GLU A 519 -44.24 51.02 8.24
CA GLU A 519 -43.76 52.42 8.11
C GLU A 519 -42.59 52.76 9.04
N THR A 520 -41.36 52.87 8.51
CA THR A 520 -40.75 54.16 8.12
C THR A 520 -39.26 54.05 7.79
N LYS A 521 -38.88 54.82 6.76
CA LYS A 521 -37.59 55.54 6.54
C LYS A 521 -36.32 54.78 6.14
N ASP A 522 -36.18 54.60 4.83
CA ASP A 522 -35.41 55.46 3.92
C ASP A 522 -34.25 56.36 4.42
N LEU A 523 -33.13 56.27 3.66
CA LEU A 523 -32.21 57.32 3.17
C LEU A 523 -30.92 57.70 3.95
N ARG A 524 -29.74 57.22 3.47
CA ARG A 524 -28.72 57.96 2.66
C ARG A 524 -27.25 57.46 2.84
N ASN A 525 -26.69 56.89 1.75
CA ASN A 525 -25.39 57.11 1.04
C ASN A 525 -24.13 57.72 1.74
N PRO A 526 -22.91 57.67 1.15
CA PRO A 526 -22.29 56.74 0.16
C PRO A 526 -20.83 56.31 0.55
N GLY A 527 -20.22 55.37 -0.17
CA GLY A 527 -18.77 55.13 -0.12
C GLY A 527 -18.37 53.80 -0.74
N GLY A 528 -17.56 53.83 -1.80
CA GLY A 528 -17.23 52.67 -2.62
C GLY A 528 -16.05 51.84 -2.12
N HIS A 529 -15.91 50.62 -2.63
CA HIS A 529 -14.79 50.24 -3.50
C HIS A 529 -14.98 48.81 -4.04
N ASP A 530 -14.35 48.62 -5.19
CA ASP A 530 -14.24 47.44 -6.04
C ASP A 530 -13.90 46.12 -5.33
N GLY A 531 -14.33 45.02 -5.94
CA GLY A 531 -13.83 43.69 -5.64
C GLY A 531 -14.74 42.58 -6.16
N THR A 532 -14.64 42.31 -7.46
CA THR A 532 -15.23 41.18 -8.19
C THR A 532 -14.86 39.84 -7.56
N ILE A 533 -15.81 38.88 -7.54
CA ILE A 533 -15.55 37.44 -7.47
C ILE A 533 -15.86 36.85 -8.83
#